data_AF-A0A935PH67-F1
#
_entry.id   AF-A0A935PH67-F1
#
_cell.length_a   1.000
_cell.length_b   1.000
_cell.length_c   1.000
_cell.angle_alpha   90.00
_cell.angle_beta   90.00
_cell.angle_gamma   90.00
#
_symmetry.space_group_name_H-M   'P 1'
#
loop_
_entity.id
_entity.type
_entity.pdbx_description
1 polymer ?
#
loop_
_entity_poly.entity_id
_entity_poly.type
_entity_poly.pdbx_seq_one_letter_code
_entity_poly.pdbx_strand_id
1 'polypeptide(L)'
;MTSPRPPLAEPPDLRAALRAEPALRKVFSALAYTHQREHIEALLTAKKPETRARRLAKTLDMLRSDQPARVATNSTRPTVAKMGLRAGQRLLVLDADTAARATFATLPAGVERVSRAATANADVVVLYALTAEALVRRLPTALKALVAGGTLWVAYPKQSSGRATTLTRDHGWAAMHAAGWRGITLIAFDDHWSGEKCRHE
;
A
#
# COMPACT_ATOMS: atom_id res chain seq x y z
N MET A 1 -27.03 -30.55 14.12
CA MET A 1 -27.15 -29.14 14.54
C MET A 1 -26.18 -28.92 15.69
N THR A 2 -24.97 -28.43 15.43
CA THR A 2 -23.96 -28.19 16.47
C THR A 2 -24.25 -26.85 17.15
N SER A 3 -24.60 -26.90 18.44
CA SER A 3 -24.77 -25.70 19.26
C SER A 3 -23.47 -24.89 19.31
N PRO A 4 -23.49 -23.55 19.25
CA PRO A 4 -22.28 -22.75 19.35
C PRO A 4 -21.64 -22.96 20.72
N ARG A 5 -20.39 -23.45 20.73
CA ARG A 5 -19.58 -23.65 21.94
C ARG A 5 -19.33 -22.28 22.59
N PRO A 6 -19.48 -22.12 23.93
CA PRO A 6 -19.33 -20.83 24.60
C PRO A 6 -17.92 -20.24 24.41
N PRO A 7 -17.79 -18.89 24.46
CA PRO A 7 -16.51 -18.21 24.30
C PRO A 7 -15.53 -18.63 25.39
N LEU A 8 -14.34 -19.04 24.98
CA LEU A 8 -13.27 -19.37 25.92
C LEU A 8 -12.71 -18.09 26.55
N ALA A 9 -12.41 -18.15 27.84
CA ALA A 9 -11.86 -17.03 28.57
C ALA A 9 -10.50 -16.60 27.99
N GLU A 10 -10.35 -15.30 27.75
CA GLU A 10 -9.13 -14.73 27.18
C GLU A 10 -7.95 -14.86 28.15
N PRO A 11 -6.85 -15.51 27.73
CA PRO A 11 -5.69 -15.72 28.59
C PRO A 11 -5.08 -14.40 29.08
N PRO A 12 -4.58 -14.33 30.34
CA PRO A 12 -4.06 -13.08 30.91
C PRO A 12 -2.89 -12.46 30.13
N ASP A 13 -2.03 -13.30 29.56
CA ASP A 13 -0.88 -12.93 28.74
C ASP A 13 -1.27 -12.37 27.37
N LEU A 14 -2.26 -12.99 26.70
CA LEU A 14 -2.83 -12.43 25.47
C LEU A 14 -3.49 -11.08 25.74
N ARG A 15 -4.25 -10.98 26.83
CA ARG A 15 -4.93 -9.74 27.24
C ARG A 15 -3.96 -8.63 27.58
N ALA A 16 -2.86 -8.93 28.27
CA ALA A 16 -1.81 -7.97 28.55
C ALA A 16 -1.15 -7.48 27.25
N ALA A 17 -0.83 -8.40 26.33
CA ALA A 17 -0.23 -8.05 25.04
C ALA A 17 -1.15 -7.18 24.16
N LEU A 18 -2.44 -7.53 24.05
CA LEU A 18 -3.41 -6.74 23.29
C LEU A 18 -3.72 -5.38 23.94
N ARG A 19 -3.57 -5.25 25.27
CA ARG A 19 -3.69 -3.96 25.96
C ARG A 19 -2.50 -3.04 25.67
N ALA A 20 -1.30 -3.61 25.56
CA ALA A 20 -0.09 -2.87 25.21
C ALA A 20 -0.11 -2.38 23.75
N GLU A 21 -0.77 -3.11 22.84
CA GLU A 21 -0.94 -2.73 21.43
C GLU A 21 -2.43 -2.63 21.03
N PRO A 22 -3.11 -1.50 21.27
CA PRO A 22 -4.54 -1.33 20.95
C PRO A 22 -4.90 -1.58 19.48
N ALA A 23 -3.94 -1.37 18.56
CA ALA A 23 -4.12 -1.70 17.15
C ALA A 23 -4.32 -3.21 16.93
N LEU A 24 -3.55 -4.06 17.62
CA LEU A 24 -3.73 -5.53 17.57
C LEU A 24 -5.04 -5.94 18.21
N ARG A 25 -5.49 -5.25 19.26
CA ARG A 25 -6.80 -5.50 19.87
C ARG A 25 -7.93 -5.34 18.86
N LYS A 26 -7.87 -4.30 18.02
CA LYS A 26 -8.88 -4.05 16.98
C LYS A 26 -8.91 -5.15 15.93
N VAL A 27 -7.74 -5.60 15.46
CA VAL A 27 -7.64 -6.71 14.50
C VAL A 27 -8.14 -8.01 15.10
N PHE A 28 -7.66 -8.36 16.30
CA PHE A 28 -8.08 -9.58 16.99
C PHE A 28 -9.59 -9.63 17.21
N SER A 29 -10.20 -8.51 17.60
CA SER A 29 -11.65 -8.41 17.81
C SER A 29 -12.46 -8.46 16.52
N ALA A 30 -11.86 -8.14 15.37
CA ALA A 30 -12.47 -8.21 14.05
C ALA A 30 -12.36 -9.59 13.39
N LEU A 31 -11.49 -10.47 13.90
CA LEU A 31 -11.39 -11.86 13.42
C LEU A 31 -12.70 -12.61 13.66
N ALA A 32 -12.99 -13.58 12.79
CA ALA A 32 -14.09 -14.52 13.00
C ALA A 32 -13.93 -15.24 14.35
N TYR A 33 -15.06 -15.50 15.02
CA TYR A 33 -15.10 -16.15 16.34
C TYR A 33 -14.29 -17.46 16.39
N THR A 34 -14.33 -18.27 15.32
CA THR A 34 -13.55 -19.50 15.19
C THR A 34 -12.04 -19.25 15.26
N HIS A 35 -11.54 -18.24 14.55
CA HIS A 35 -10.11 -17.88 14.55
C HIS A 35 -9.66 -17.31 15.90
N GLN A 36 -10.48 -16.45 16.53
CA GLN A 36 -10.19 -15.96 17.88
C GLN A 36 -10.03 -17.12 18.86
N ARG A 37 -10.92 -18.10 18.77
CA ARG A 37 -10.92 -19.27 19.65
C ARG A 37 -9.71 -20.17 19.43
N GLU A 38 -9.32 -20.44 18.19
CA GLU A 38 -8.15 -21.28 17.87
C GLU A 38 -6.86 -20.71 18.49
N HIS A 39 -6.67 -19.39 18.45
CA HIS A 39 -5.53 -18.74 19.09
C HIS A 39 -5.57 -18.85 20.62
N ILE A 40 -6.75 -18.69 21.22
CA ILE A 40 -6.96 -18.86 22.66
C ILE A 40 -6.70 -20.32 23.08
N GLU A 41 -7.22 -21.30 22.34
CA GLU A 41 -7.02 -22.73 22.57
C GLU A 41 -5.53 -23.10 22.46
N ALA A 42 -4.82 -22.56 21.46
CA ALA A 42 -3.38 -22.77 21.31
C ALA A 42 -2.58 -22.25 22.52
N LEU A 43 -2.99 -21.15 23.13
CA LEU A 43 -2.34 -20.62 24.34
C LEU A 43 -2.70 -21.43 25.58
N LEU A 44 -3.98 -21.73 25.80
CA LEU A 44 -4.45 -22.49 26.97
C LEU A 44 -3.89 -23.91 27.01
N THR A 45 -3.71 -24.56 25.86
CA THR A 45 -3.15 -25.92 25.76
C THR A 45 -1.63 -25.97 25.96
N ALA A 46 -0.93 -24.83 25.95
CA ALA A 46 0.52 -24.78 26.10
C ALA A 46 0.92 -24.86 27.58
N LYS A 47 1.34 -26.06 28.03
CA LYS A 47 1.77 -26.33 29.42
C LYS A 47 3.16 -25.76 29.77
N LYS A 48 4.08 -25.70 28.80
CA LYS A 48 5.43 -25.15 28.99
C LYS A 48 5.44 -23.63 28.76
N PRO A 49 6.05 -22.83 29.65
CA PRO A 49 6.07 -21.37 29.53
C PRO A 49 6.75 -20.90 28.23
N GLU A 50 7.82 -21.55 27.80
CA GLU A 50 8.51 -21.23 26.54
C GLU A 50 7.63 -21.48 25.30
N THR A 51 6.87 -22.58 25.29
CA THR A 51 5.95 -22.89 24.20
C THR A 51 4.80 -21.89 24.15
N ARG A 52 4.33 -21.47 25.33
CA ARG A 52 3.29 -20.45 25.47
C ARG A 52 3.78 -19.10 24.94
N ALA A 53 4.99 -18.68 25.32
CA ALA A 53 5.62 -17.46 24.81
C ALA A 53 5.79 -17.50 23.28
N ARG A 54 6.26 -18.63 22.72
CA ARG A 54 6.39 -18.80 21.26
C ARG A 54 5.05 -18.73 20.53
N ARG A 55 4.00 -19.34 21.07
CA ARG A 55 2.65 -19.29 20.49
C ARG A 55 2.06 -17.88 20.58
N LEU A 56 2.26 -17.19 21.69
CA LEU A 56 1.84 -15.80 21.86
C LEU A 56 2.53 -14.89 20.84
N ALA A 57 3.86 -14.98 20.72
CA ALA A 57 4.63 -14.24 19.71
C ALA A 57 4.10 -14.49 18.30
N LYS A 58 3.88 -15.76 17.93
CA LYS A 58 3.32 -16.15 16.62
C LYS A 58 1.94 -15.55 16.38
N THR A 59 1.05 -15.56 17.37
CA THR A 59 -0.28 -14.93 17.27
C THR A 59 -0.16 -13.43 17.07
N LEU A 60 0.71 -12.75 17.83
CA LEU A 60 0.93 -11.30 17.70
C LEU A 60 1.53 -10.94 16.33
N ASP A 61 2.49 -11.71 15.82
CA ASP A 61 3.08 -11.49 14.48
C ASP A 61 2.08 -11.71 13.35
N MET A 62 1.18 -12.69 13.49
CA MET A 62 0.07 -12.87 12.55
C MET A 62 -0.87 -11.65 12.58
N LEU A 63 -1.27 -11.19 13.78
CA LEU A 63 -2.11 -9.98 13.91
C LEU A 63 -1.40 -8.72 13.41
N ARG A 64 -0.07 -8.66 13.47
CA ARG A 64 0.72 -7.56 12.88
C ARG A 64 0.75 -7.61 11.37
N SER A 65 0.82 -8.80 10.79
CA SER A 65 0.76 -9.00 9.34
C SER A 65 -0.62 -8.71 8.77
N ASP A 66 -1.69 -8.99 9.53
CA ASP A 66 -3.10 -8.80 9.12
C ASP A 66 -3.67 -7.44 9.56
N GLN A 67 -2.85 -6.56 10.14
CA GLN A 67 -3.26 -5.17 10.38
C GLN A 67 -3.60 -4.51 9.04
N PRO A 68 -4.79 -3.90 8.87
CA PRO A 68 -5.02 -3.02 7.74
C PRO A 68 -3.98 -1.92 7.83
N ALA A 69 -3.02 -1.96 6.89
CA ALA A 69 -1.84 -1.11 6.78
C ALA A 69 -1.60 -0.23 8.01
N ARG A 70 -0.81 -0.73 8.97
CA ARG A 70 -0.15 0.15 9.95
C ARG A 70 0.42 1.32 9.17
N VAL A 71 0.11 2.55 9.60
CA VAL A 71 0.81 3.74 9.12
C VAL A 71 2.31 3.47 9.27
N ALA A 72 2.96 3.07 8.19
CA ALA A 72 4.37 2.79 8.20
C ALA A 72 5.10 4.13 8.29
N THR A 73 5.43 4.51 9.52
CA THR A 73 6.37 5.58 9.78
C THR A 73 7.76 5.09 9.40
N ASN A 74 8.17 5.37 8.16
CA ASN A 74 9.58 5.60 7.81
C ASN A 74 9.70 6.55 6.62
N SER A 75 9.31 7.80 6.87
CA SER A 75 9.89 9.03 6.33
C SER A 75 8.98 10.18 6.75
N THR A 76 9.50 11.14 7.50
CA THR A 76 8.78 12.29 8.11
C THR A 76 8.16 13.27 7.09
N ARG A 77 8.17 12.95 5.79
CA ARG A 77 7.49 13.72 4.73
C ARG A 77 6.40 12.87 4.08
N PRO A 78 5.15 13.37 3.97
CA PRO A 78 4.11 12.73 3.17
C PRO A 78 4.57 12.46 1.74
N THR A 79 4.13 11.38 1.12
CA THR A 79 4.50 10.98 -0.26
C THR A 79 4.40 12.12 -1.25
N VAL A 80 3.31 12.89 -1.21
CA VAL A 80 3.09 14.06 -2.06
C VAL A 80 4.18 15.14 -1.91
N ALA A 81 4.77 15.28 -0.72
CA ALA A 81 5.87 16.21 -0.50
C ALA A 81 7.20 15.68 -1.07
N LYS A 82 7.42 14.37 -1.07
CA LYS A 82 8.60 13.74 -1.69
C LYS A 82 8.57 13.83 -3.22
N MET A 83 7.38 13.92 -3.81
CA MET A 83 7.22 14.01 -5.26
C MET A 83 7.65 15.36 -5.85
N GLY A 84 7.84 16.38 -4.99
CA GLY A 84 8.25 17.71 -5.42
C GLY A 84 7.15 18.50 -6.14
N LEU A 85 5.89 18.27 -5.77
CA LEU A 85 4.73 19.03 -6.27
C LEU A 85 4.82 20.49 -5.80
N ARG A 86 4.46 21.43 -6.67
CA ARG A 86 4.54 22.88 -6.45
C ARG A 86 3.19 23.55 -6.69
N ALA A 87 2.94 24.67 -6.02
CA ALA A 87 1.76 25.49 -6.27
C ALA A 87 1.65 25.86 -7.77
N GLY A 88 0.42 25.89 -8.28
CA GLY A 88 0.10 26.10 -9.70
C GLY A 88 0.15 24.83 -10.57
N GLN A 89 0.62 23.69 -10.05
CA GLN A 89 0.65 22.44 -10.81
C GLN A 89 -0.68 21.69 -10.74
N ARG A 90 -1.01 21.03 -11.85
CA ARG A 90 -2.17 20.15 -11.97
C ARG A 90 -1.74 18.70 -11.91
N LEU A 91 -2.27 17.96 -10.94
CA LEU A 91 -2.01 16.54 -10.71
C LEU A 91 -3.16 15.70 -11.27
N LEU A 92 -2.83 14.79 -12.18
CA LEU A 92 -3.73 13.73 -12.65
C LEU A 92 -3.27 12.38 -12.10
N VAL A 93 -4.19 11.62 -11.51
CA VAL A 93 -3.93 10.25 -11.06
C VAL A 93 -4.76 9.30 -11.91
N LEU A 94 -4.14 8.30 -12.52
CA LEU A 94 -4.76 7.32 -13.41
C LEU A 94 -4.71 5.93 -12.80
N ASP A 95 -5.81 5.20 -12.96
CA ASP A 95 -5.94 3.76 -12.68
C ASP A 95 -5.59 3.31 -11.24
N ALA A 96 -5.54 4.24 -10.29
CA ALA A 96 -5.42 3.94 -8.87
C ALA A 96 -6.74 3.39 -8.32
N ASP A 97 -6.66 2.30 -7.55
CA ASP A 97 -7.77 1.83 -6.71
C ASP A 97 -8.08 2.85 -5.58
N THR A 98 -9.18 2.65 -4.86
CA THR A 98 -9.62 3.58 -3.81
C THR A 98 -8.56 3.77 -2.72
N ALA A 99 -7.85 2.71 -2.34
CA ALA A 99 -6.83 2.76 -1.30
C ALA A 99 -5.59 3.56 -1.78
N ALA A 100 -5.11 3.27 -2.98
CA ALA A 100 -4.00 3.98 -3.61
C ALA A 100 -4.33 5.46 -3.87
N ARG A 101 -5.58 5.77 -4.20
CA ARG A 101 -6.04 7.16 -4.37
C ARG A 101 -5.92 7.98 -3.08
N ALA A 102 -6.06 7.34 -1.92
CA ALA A 102 -5.98 7.99 -0.62
C ALA A 102 -4.59 8.59 -0.35
N THR A 103 -3.52 8.05 -0.96
CA THR A 103 -2.16 8.62 -0.94
C THR A 103 -2.14 10.07 -1.41
N PHE A 104 -3.07 10.45 -2.28
CA PHE A 104 -3.20 11.80 -2.82
C PHE A 104 -4.35 12.59 -2.21
N ALA A 105 -5.06 12.10 -1.19
CA ALA A 105 -6.28 12.75 -0.68
C ALA A 105 -6.05 14.22 -0.27
N THR A 106 -4.92 14.49 0.39
CA THR A 106 -4.46 15.85 0.70
C THR A 106 -3.33 16.23 -0.24
N LEU A 107 -3.47 17.37 -0.92
CA LEU A 107 -2.44 17.93 -1.80
C LEU A 107 -1.79 19.16 -1.14
N PRO A 108 -0.54 19.47 -1.49
CA PRO A 108 0.08 20.73 -1.11
C PRO A 108 -0.78 21.92 -1.56
N ALA A 109 -0.73 23.02 -0.81
CA ALA A 109 -1.46 24.24 -1.15
C ALA A 109 -1.13 24.71 -2.58
N GLY A 110 -2.16 25.07 -3.33
CA GLY A 110 -2.05 25.53 -4.72
C GLY A 110 -1.84 24.42 -5.75
N VAL A 111 -1.78 23.14 -5.38
CA VAL A 111 -1.81 22.02 -6.34
C VAL A 111 -3.26 21.66 -6.63
N GLU A 112 -3.63 21.66 -7.91
CA GLU A 112 -4.98 21.31 -8.35
C GLU A 112 -5.07 19.85 -8.77
N ARG A 113 -6.23 19.22 -8.52
CA ARG A 113 -6.49 17.86 -9.00
C ARG A 113 -7.26 17.90 -10.31
N VAL A 114 -6.76 17.16 -11.28
CA VAL A 114 -7.45 16.88 -12.54
C VAL A 114 -8.20 15.56 -12.39
N SER A 115 -9.52 15.58 -12.66
CA SER A 115 -10.39 14.42 -12.52
C SER A 115 -10.37 13.50 -13.75
N ARG A 116 -10.06 14.04 -14.95
CA ARG A 116 -10.08 13.29 -16.21
C ARG A 116 -8.89 13.65 -17.10
N ALA A 117 -8.30 12.64 -17.74
CA ALA A 117 -7.28 12.84 -18.76
C ALA A 117 -7.86 13.61 -19.95
N ALA A 118 -7.23 14.73 -20.31
CA ALA A 118 -7.44 15.45 -21.56
C ALA A 118 -6.08 15.94 -22.08
N THR A 119 -5.99 16.31 -23.36
CA THR A 119 -4.70 16.71 -23.95
C THR A 119 -4.04 17.85 -23.17
N ALA A 120 -2.79 17.66 -22.76
CA ALA A 120 -1.96 18.66 -22.07
C ALA A 120 -2.64 19.37 -20.87
N ASN A 121 -3.45 18.63 -20.10
CA ASN A 121 -4.17 19.19 -18.95
C ASN A 121 -3.54 18.89 -17.59
N ALA A 122 -2.39 18.20 -17.54
CA ALA A 122 -1.71 17.85 -16.30
C ALA A 122 -0.20 18.19 -16.36
N ASP A 123 0.29 18.79 -15.29
CA ASP A 123 1.72 19.07 -15.08
C ASP A 123 2.44 17.84 -14.51
N VAL A 124 1.71 17.06 -13.71
CA VAL A 124 2.17 15.80 -13.12
C VAL A 124 1.12 14.73 -13.35
N VAL A 125 1.52 13.61 -13.93
CA VAL A 125 0.67 12.42 -14.09
C VAL A 125 1.22 11.29 -13.22
N VAL A 126 0.35 10.65 -12.45
CA VAL A 126 0.65 9.41 -11.72
C VAL A 126 -0.16 8.29 -12.34
N LEU A 127 0.51 7.35 -13.00
CA LEU A 127 -0.11 6.18 -13.61
C LEU A 127 0.13 4.93 -12.76
N TYR A 128 -0.94 4.33 -12.23
CA TYR A 128 -0.85 3.05 -11.55
C TYR A 128 -0.94 1.90 -12.56
N ALA A 129 -0.02 0.94 -12.47
CA ALA A 129 -0.01 -0.25 -13.31
C ALA A 129 0.36 -1.49 -12.50
N LEU A 130 -0.49 -2.51 -12.55
CA LEU A 130 -0.22 -3.82 -11.96
C LEU A 130 0.67 -4.70 -12.84
N THR A 131 0.67 -4.50 -14.16
CA THR A 131 1.40 -5.34 -15.11
C THR A 131 2.03 -4.50 -16.20
N ALA A 132 3.05 -5.03 -16.87
CA ALA A 132 3.69 -4.37 -18.01
C ALA A 132 2.66 -4.11 -19.14
N GLU A 133 1.74 -5.04 -19.37
CA GLU A 133 0.67 -4.88 -20.38
C GLU A 133 -0.32 -3.78 -19.98
N ALA A 134 -0.62 -3.64 -18.69
CA ALA A 134 -1.45 -2.55 -18.18
C ALA A 134 -0.78 -1.19 -18.36
N LEU A 135 0.53 -1.11 -18.11
CA LEU A 135 1.33 0.07 -18.38
C LEU A 135 1.28 0.43 -19.87
N VAL A 136 1.59 -0.51 -20.77
CA VAL A 136 1.57 -0.32 -22.23
C VAL A 136 0.23 0.23 -22.71
N ARG A 137 -0.87 -0.37 -22.24
CA ARG A 137 -2.23 0.04 -22.65
C ARG A 137 -2.58 1.47 -22.24
N ARG A 138 -2.06 1.93 -21.10
CA ARG A 138 -2.45 3.22 -20.49
C ARG A 138 -1.44 4.33 -20.71
N LEU A 139 -0.21 3.98 -21.08
CA LEU A 139 0.87 4.92 -21.35
C LEU A 139 0.48 6.01 -22.37
N PRO A 140 -0.16 5.72 -23.52
CA PRO A 140 -0.55 6.77 -24.46
C PRO A 140 -1.52 7.81 -23.86
N THR A 141 -2.42 7.38 -22.97
CA THR A 141 -3.35 8.30 -22.28
C THR A 141 -2.60 9.17 -21.27
N ALA A 142 -1.66 8.59 -20.52
CA ALA A 142 -0.84 9.33 -19.58
C ALA A 142 0.05 10.37 -20.28
N LEU A 143 0.72 9.99 -21.36
CA LEU A 143 1.59 10.88 -22.14
C LEU A 143 0.80 12.00 -22.81
N LYS A 144 -0.36 11.70 -23.41
CA LYS A 144 -1.24 12.72 -24.00
C LYS A 144 -1.72 13.76 -22.99
N ALA A 145 -1.91 13.35 -21.74
CA ALA A 145 -2.37 14.26 -20.69
C ALA A 145 -1.30 15.20 -20.15
N LEU A 146 -0.02 14.83 -20.30
CA LEU A 146 1.10 15.66 -19.86
C LEU A 146 1.25 16.90 -20.73
N VAL A 147 1.47 18.04 -20.08
CA VAL A 147 2.04 19.22 -20.74
C VAL A 147 3.47 18.92 -21.19
N ALA A 148 3.98 19.72 -22.15
CA ALA A 148 5.39 19.68 -22.52
C ALA A 148 6.28 19.95 -21.29
N GLY A 149 7.26 19.07 -21.05
CA GLY A 149 8.13 19.14 -19.86
C GLY A 149 7.47 18.66 -18.55
N GLY A 150 6.26 18.12 -18.61
CA GLY A 150 5.57 17.54 -17.45
C GLY A 150 6.29 16.33 -16.86
N THR A 151 5.90 15.96 -15.63
CA THR A 151 6.48 14.82 -14.92
C THR A 151 5.54 13.62 -14.93
N LEU A 152 6.05 12.48 -15.41
CA LEU A 152 5.37 11.19 -15.25
C LEU A 152 5.88 10.47 -14.00
N TRP A 153 4.96 9.93 -13.22
CA TRP A 153 5.22 8.91 -12.20
C TRP A 153 4.51 7.63 -12.61
N VAL A 154 5.21 6.51 -12.56
CA VAL A 154 4.60 5.18 -12.71
C VAL A 154 4.61 4.48 -11.36
N ALA A 155 3.42 4.14 -10.86
CA ALA A 155 3.25 3.41 -9.62
C ALA A 155 3.01 1.92 -9.91
N TYR A 156 3.84 1.06 -9.32
CA TYR A 156 3.79 -0.39 -9.49
C TYR A 156 3.91 -1.11 -8.13
N PRO A 157 3.38 -2.35 -8.00
CA PRO A 157 3.38 -3.04 -6.71
C PRO A 157 4.79 -3.30 -6.21
N LYS A 158 5.00 -3.14 -4.90
CA LYS A 158 6.21 -3.63 -4.25
C LYS A 158 6.21 -5.15 -4.30
N GLN A 159 7.39 -5.75 -4.44
CA GLN A 159 7.56 -7.20 -4.34
C GLN A 159 7.07 -7.72 -2.98
N SER A 160 7.26 -6.93 -1.91
CA SER A 160 6.79 -7.26 -0.55
C SER A 160 5.28 -7.11 -0.35
N SER A 161 4.54 -6.56 -1.32
CA SER A 161 3.08 -6.34 -1.18
C SER A 161 2.24 -7.60 -1.37
N GLY A 162 2.84 -8.69 -1.87
CA GLY A 162 2.13 -9.93 -2.20
C GLY A 162 1.18 -9.83 -3.40
N ARG A 163 1.11 -8.67 -4.08
CA ARG A 163 0.27 -8.50 -5.27
C ARG A 163 0.94 -9.15 -6.48
N ALA A 164 0.17 -9.95 -7.22
CA ALA A 164 0.63 -10.50 -8.48
C ALA A 164 0.92 -9.36 -9.48
N THR A 165 2.12 -9.36 -10.04
CA THR A 165 2.59 -8.30 -10.94
C THR A 165 3.65 -8.83 -11.91
N THR A 166 3.65 -8.31 -13.14
CA THR A 166 4.73 -8.50 -14.12
C THR A 166 5.62 -7.27 -14.26
N LEU A 167 5.31 -6.20 -13.52
CA LEU A 167 6.04 -4.93 -13.52
C LEU A 167 6.81 -4.82 -12.20
N THR A 168 8.12 -4.83 -12.28
CA THR A 168 9.01 -4.75 -11.11
C THR A 168 9.94 -3.55 -11.25
N ARG A 169 10.86 -3.36 -10.31
CA ARG A 169 11.91 -2.33 -10.48
C ARG A 169 12.71 -2.55 -11.77
N ASP A 170 13.03 -3.80 -12.09
CA ASP A 170 14.01 -4.10 -13.14
C ASP A 170 13.37 -4.62 -14.44
N HIS A 171 12.08 -4.99 -14.41
CA HIS A 171 11.39 -5.63 -15.54
C HIS A 171 10.06 -4.95 -15.86
N GLY A 172 9.67 -4.96 -17.14
CA GLY A 172 8.38 -4.44 -17.64
C GLY A 172 8.43 -3.02 -18.22
N TRP A 173 9.62 -2.40 -18.27
CA TRP A 173 9.82 -1.01 -18.70
C TRP A 173 10.09 -0.81 -20.20
N ALA A 174 10.12 -1.89 -20.99
CA ALA A 174 10.51 -1.83 -22.40
C ALA A 174 9.73 -0.79 -23.22
N ALA A 175 8.42 -0.66 -22.99
CA ALA A 175 7.59 0.32 -23.69
C ALA A 175 7.85 1.77 -23.25
N MET A 176 8.15 1.99 -21.96
CA MET A 176 8.61 3.29 -21.48
C MET A 176 9.93 3.65 -22.15
N HIS A 177 10.86 2.68 -22.22
CA HIS A 177 12.17 2.91 -22.81
C HIS A 177 12.09 3.21 -24.31
N ALA A 178 11.30 2.44 -25.04
CA ALA A 178 11.05 2.66 -26.46
C ALA A 178 10.38 4.00 -26.75
N ALA A 179 9.60 4.52 -25.79
CA ALA A 179 8.97 5.84 -25.89
C ALA A 179 9.87 7.00 -25.43
N GLY A 180 11.16 6.75 -25.16
CA GLY A 180 12.10 7.78 -24.73
C GLY A 180 12.04 8.12 -23.24
N TRP A 181 11.38 7.30 -22.41
CA TRP A 181 11.24 7.57 -20.98
C TRP A 181 12.19 6.71 -20.15
N ARG A 182 12.80 7.30 -19.12
CA ARG A 182 13.65 6.59 -18.15
C ARG A 182 13.27 6.95 -16.72
N GLY A 183 13.40 5.98 -15.82
CA GLY A 183 13.32 6.19 -14.38
C GLY A 183 14.50 7.02 -13.86
N ILE A 184 14.21 7.98 -13.00
CA ILE A 184 15.23 8.85 -12.37
C ILE A 184 15.19 8.84 -10.85
N THR A 185 14.04 8.53 -10.24
CA THR A 185 13.88 8.55 -8.79
C THR A 185 12.81 7.56 -8.39
N LEU A 186 13.13 6.67 -7.47
CA LEU A 186 12.20 5.68 -6.93
C LEU A 186 11.87 6.04 -5.48
N ILE A 187 10.59 6.13 -5.13
CA ILE A 187 10.12 6.33 -3.75
C ILE A 187 9.00 5.35 -3.41
N ALA A 188 8.83 5.05 -2.12
CA ALA A 188 7.61 4.39 -1.65
C ALA A 188 6.44 5.39 -1.66
N PHE A 189 5.33 5.01 -2.29
CA PHE A 189 4.09 5.79 -2.24
C PHE A 189 3.27 5.47 -0.99
N ASP A 190 3.15 4.20 -0.68
CA ASP A 190 2.54 3.64 0.52
C ASP A 190 3.16 2.26 0.78
N ASP A 191 2.53 1.41 1.60
CA ASP A 191 3.03 0.06 1.91
C ASP A 191 2.99 -0.91 0.73
N HIS A 192 2.10 -0.68 -0.24
CA HIS A 192 1.85 -1.58 -1.36
C HIS A 192 2.50 -1.13 -2.66
N TRP A 193 2.71 0.18 -2.84
CA TRP A 193 3.14 0.75 -4.12
C TRP A 193 4.49 1.45 -4.03
N SER A 194 5.34 1.17 -5.01
CA SER A 194 6.49 2.01 -5.36
C SER A 194 6.07 2.98 -6.44
N GLY A 195 6.58 4.21 -6.40
CA GLY A 195 6.44 5.20 -7.46
C GLY A 195 7.78 5.53 -8.07
N GLU A 196 7.94 5.31 -9.37
CA GLU A 196 9.10 5.71 -10.14
C GLU A 196 8.80 6.99 -10.91
N LYS A 197 9.58 8.03 -10.64
CA LYS A 197 9.58 9.25 -11.42
C LYS A 197 10.30 8.98 -12.72
N CYS A 198 9.63 9.25 -13.83
CA CYS A 198 10.17 9.08 -15.16
C CYS A 198 10.35 10.46 -15.82
N ARG A 199 11.38 10.59 -16.65
CA ARG A 199 11.57 11.74 -17.54
C ARG A 199 11.78 11.27 -18.97
N HIS A 200 11.35 12.12 -19.90
CA HIS A 200 11.68 11.97 -21.31
C HIS A 200 13.15 12.37 -21.51
N GLU A 201 13.91 11.52 -22.19
CA GLU A 201 15.30 11.75 -22.59
C GLU A 201 15.40 12.69 -23.81
#